data_AF-A0A1P8YNJ1-F1
#
_entry.id   AF-A0A1P8YNJ1-F1
#
_cell.length_a   1.000
_cell.length_b   1.000
_cell.length_c   1.000
_cell.angle_alpha   90.00
_cell.angle_beta   90.00
_cell.angle_gamma   90.00
#
_symmetry.space_group_name_H-M   'P 1'
#
loop_
_entity.id
_entity.type
_entity.pdbx_description
1 polymer ?
#
loop_
_entity_poly.entity_id
_entity_poly.type
_entity_poly.pdbx_seq_one_letter_code
_entity_poly.pdbx_strand_id
1 'polypeptide(L)'
;MLVRETIRALSADRGLRASFSPKVVADGVGNGGHVHLSIWRGGVNLHDGGDGPCGMTDAAESFAAGILHRLPALLAVGAPSVASYLRLVPGHWAAPFQACGHENRETALRLITGSRGEEGRAANLEVKVLDQSANPYLCLAALIFAGLAGLARPSRLPALVDVDPAWLSEDERARRGIPELPGTLAEATDAFEADAVLGAAFGPELAATVIDLRRAEVARFADSSPQEIVAALRWVF
;
A
#
# COMPACT_ATOMS: atom_id res chain seq x y z
N MET A 1 -12.87 9.99 5.05
CA MET A 1 -13.73 11.06 4.47
C MET A 1 -13.77 12.30 5.35
N LEU A 2 -14.18 12.23 6.63
CA LEU A 2 -14.29 13.41 7.51
C LEU A 2 -13.02 14.28 7.56
N VAL A 3 -11.84 13.68 7.83
CA VAL A 3 -10.57 14.43 7.94
C VAL A 3 -10.25 15.22 6.66
N ARG A 4 -10.42 14.58 5.50
CA ARG A 4 -10.15 15.20 4.19
C ARG A 4 -11.06 16.40 3.94
N GLU A 5 -12.35 16.27 4.25
CA GLU A 5 -13.31 17.37 4.10
C GLU A 5 -13.06 18.50 5.11
N THR A 6 -12.69 18.18 6.35
CA THR A 6 -12.28 19.18 7.34
C THR A 6 -11.06 19.97 6.88
N ILE A 7 -10.02 19.31 6.36
CA ILE A 7 -8.82 19.98 5.84
C ILE A 7 -9.18 20.87 4.64
N ARG A 8 -10.02 20.39 3.72
CA ARG A 8 -10.48 21.17 2.55
C ARG A 8 -11.23 22.42 2.98
N ALA A 9 -12.18 22.29 3.89
CA ALA A 9 -12.97 23.40 4.40
C ALA A 9 -12.10 24.47 5.10
N LEU A 10 -11.21 24.05 6.00
CA LEU A 10 -10.32 24.96 6.72
C LEU A 10 -9.28 25.63 5.81
N SER A 11 -8.85 24.94 4.76
CA SER A 11 -7.95 25.50 3.75
C SER A 11 -8.66 26.56 2.92
N ALA A 12 -9.88 26.27 2.45
CA ALA A 12 -10.69 27.21 1.68
C ALA A 12 -11.00 28.49 2.47
N ASP A 13 -11.34 28.35 3.76
CA ASP A 13 -11.57 29.46 4.69
C ASP A 13 -10.34 30.40 4.82
N ARG A 14 -9.13 29.88 4.55
CA ARG A 14 -7.87 30.63 4.58
C ARG A 14 -7.37 31.06 3.19
N GLY A 15 -8.21 30.94 2.16
CA GLY A 15 -7.81 31.24 0.77
C GLY A 15 -6.79 30.24 0.18
N LEU A 16 -6.67 29.05 0.78
CA LEU A 16 -5.79 27.97 0.33
C LEU A 16 -6.60 26.85 -0.34
N ARG A 17 -5.93 26.03 -1.15
CA ARG A 17 -6.50 24.81 -1.73
C ARG A 17 -5.63 23.62 -1.35
N ALA A 18 -6.18 22.68 -0.58
CA ALA A 18 -5.52 21.42 -0.25
C ALA A 18 -5.66 20.41 -1.40
N SER A 19 -4.61 19.62 -1.62
CA SER A 19 -4.59 18.51 -2.56
C SER A 19 -4.23 17.22 -1.83
N PHE A 20 -4.95 16.15 -2.14
CA PHE A 20 -4.62 14.80 -1.69
C PHE A 20 -4.12 13.94 -2.85
N SER A 21 -3.73 14.57 -3.97
CA SER A 21 -3.22 13.83 -5.13
C SER A 21 -1.95 13.08 -4.73
N PRO A 22 -1.76 11.82 -5.20
CA PRO A 22 -0.54 11.07 -4.95
C PRO A 22 0.71 11.84 -5.41
N LYS A 23 0.56 12.67 -6.45
CA LYS A 23 1.59 13.54 -6.98
C LYS A 23 1.04 14.94 -7.24
N VAL A 24 1.59 15.96 -6.57
CA VAL A 24 1.16 17.36 -6.71
C VAL A 24 2.09 18.13 -7.65
N VAL A 25 3.39 17.86 -7.62
CA VAL A 25 4.40 18.44 -8.52
C VAL A 25 5.17 17.28 -9.14
N ALA A 26 5.35 17.26 -10.46
CA ALA A 26 5.95 16.13 -11.19
C ALA A 26 7.33 15.74 -10.65
N ASP A 27 8.20 16.71 -10.38
CA ASP A 27 9.57 16.46 -9.90
C ASP A 27 9.68 16.50 -8.36
N GLY A 28 8.56 16.66 -7.66
CA GLY A 28 8.52 16.73 -6.20
C GLY A 28 8.15 15.40 -5.54
N VAL A 29 8.22 15.35 -4.21
CA VAL A 29 7.69 14.23 -3.45
C VAL A 29 6.16 14.17 -3.51
N GLY A 30 5.59 13.00 -3.25
CA GLY A 30 4.15 12.76 -3.32
C GLY A 30 3.46 12.67 -1.96
N ASN A 31 2.14 12.50 -1.99
CA ASN A 31 1.34 12.23 -0.79
C ASN A 31 1.09 10.73 -0.66
N GLY A 32 1.48 10.16 0.48
CA GLY A 32 1.14 8.79 0.86
C GLY A 32 -0.18 8.69 1.61
N GLY A 33 -0.69 7.48 1.70
CA GLY A 33 -1.88 7.11 2.48
C GLY A 33 -1.59 5.83 3.23
N HIS A 34 -0.57 5.87 4.09
CA HIS A 34 -0.12 4.70 4.80
C HIS A 34 -1.24 4.17 5.69
N VAL A 35 -1.48 2.86 5.61
CA VAL A 35 -2.49 2.20 6.43
C VAL A 35 -1.79 1.43 7.52
N HIS A 36 -2.07 1.80 8.76
CA HIS A 36 -1.66 1.06 9.94
C HIS A 36 -2.77 0.09 10.34
N LEU A 37 -2.45 -1.19 10.50
CA LEU A 37 -3.41 -2.20 10.92
C LEU A 37 -2.78 -3.26 11.82
N SER A 38 -3.56 -3.72 12.79
CA SER A 38 -3.25 -4.84 13.66
C SER A 38 -4.47 -5.72 13.86
N ILE A 39 -4.26 -7.03 13.98
CA ILE A 39 -5.33 -7.99 14.30
C ILE A 39 -5.34 -8.31 15.80
N TRP A 40 -6.54 -8.40 16.35
CA TRP A 40 -6.78 -8.58 17.78
C TRP A 40 -7.72 -9.75 18.04
N ARG A 41 -7.50 -10.48 19.13
CA ARG A 41 -8.40 -11.56 19.58
C ARG A 41 -8.55 -11.50 21.08
N GLY A 42 -9.81 -11.41 21.56
CA GLY A 42 -10.09 -11.35 22.99
C GLY A 42 -9.43 -10.17 23.72
N GLY A 43 -9.24 -9.03 23.03
CA GLY A 43 -8.56 -7.85 23.59
C GLY A 43 -7.03 -7.92 23.58
N VAL A 44 -6.42 -8.97 23.01
CA VAL A 44 -4.97 -9.12 22.87
C VAL A 44 -4.56 -8.81 21.42
N ASN A 45 -3.56 -7.95 21.26
CA ASN A 45 -2.92 -7.69 19.97
C ASN A 45 -2.05 -8.89 19.57
N LEU A 46 -2.26 -9.43 18.38
CA LEU A 46 -1.52 -10.63 17.93
C LEU A 46 -0.17 -10.30 17.27
N HIS A 47 0.12 -9.02 17.05
CA HIS A 47 1.42 -8.55 16.51
C HIS A 47 2.53 -8.49 17.56
N ASP A 48 2.25 -8.89 18.79
CA ASP A 48 3.19 -9.00 19.91
C ASP A 48 2.94 -10.33 20.66
N GLY A 49 3.89 -10.74 21.50
CA GLY A 49 3.78 -11.92 22.38
C GLY A 49 3.93 -13.28 21.71
N GLY A 50 4.45 -13.33 20.48
CA GLY A 50 4.81 -14.57 19.77
C GLY A 50 6.30 -14.71 19.47
N ASP A 51 6.67 -15.85 18.89
CA ASP A 51 8.07 -16.18 18.55
C ASP A 51 8.49 -15.77 17.12
N GLY A 52 7.57 -15.14 16.37
CA GLY A 52 7.80 -14.69 15.01
C GLY A 52 8.59 -13.38 14.92
N PRO A 53 8.85 -12.90 13.69
CA PRO A 53 9.55 -11.63 13.46
C PRO A 53 8.91 -10.50 14.26
N CYS A 54 9.73 -9.70 14.95
CA CYS A 54 9.28 -8.56 15.75
C CYS A 54 8.26 -8.92 16.86
N GLY A 55 8.25 -10.16 17.35
CA GLY A 55 7.33 -10.61 18.39
C GLY A 55 5.95 -11.03 17.88
N MET A 56 5.76 -11.15 16.56
CA MET A 56 4.49 -11.57 16.00
C MET A 56 4.13 -13.00 16.40
N THR A 57 2.85 -13.24 16.69
CA THR A 57 2.30 -14.60 16.71
C THR A 57 2.26 -15.19 15.29
N ASP A 58 2.17 -16.52 15.19
CA ASP A 58 2.01 -17.22 13.90
C ASP A 58 0.83 -16.68 13.07
N ALA A 59 -0.25 -16.28 13.74
CA ALA A 59 -1.42 -15.70 13.10
C ALA A 59 -1.13 -14.31 12.51
N ALA A 60 -0.48 -13.43 13.28
CA ALA A 60 -0.13 -12.10 12.79
C ALA A 60 0.91 -12.16 11.66
N GLU A 61 1.88 -13.07 11.75
CA GLU A 61 2.86 -13.28 10.68
C GLU A 61 2.18 -13.77 9.41
N SER A 62 1.27 -14.75 9.51
CA SER A 62 0.51 -15.26 8.35
C SER A 62 -0.36 -14.18 7.73
N PHE A 63 -1.00 -13.35 8.54
CA PHE A 63 -1.78 -12.19 8.08
C PHE A 63 -0.89 -11.18 7.33
N ALA A 64 0.28 -10.85 7.89
CA ALA A 64 1.25 -9.96 7.27
C ALA A 64 1.79 -10.52 5.95
N ALA A 65 2.12 -11.80 5.90
CA ALA A 65 2.58 -12.49 4.70
C ALA A 65 1.51 -12.52 3.61
N GLY A 66 0.23 -12.69 3.98
CA GLY A 66 -0.91 -12.61 3.06
C GLY A 66 -1.05 -11.24 2.41
N ILE A 67 -0.84 -10.16 3.16
CA ILE A 67 -0.80 -8.78 2.64
C ILE A 67 0.43 -8.58 1.75
N LEU A 68 1.62 -8.90 2.24
CA LEU A 68 2.88 -8.71 1.50
C LEU A 68 2.81 -9.39 0.14
N HIS A 69 2.40 -10.66 0.10
CA HIS A 69 2.28 -11.45 -1.12
C HIS A 69 1.35 -10.81 -2.17
N ARG A 70 0.28 -10.15 -1.72
CA ARG A 70 -0.75 -9.56 -2.59
C ARG A 70 -0.56 -8.09 -2.90
N LEU A 71 0.53 -7.48 -2.45
CA LEU A 71 0.78 -6.06 -2.73
C LEU A 71 0.63 -5.70 -4.21
N PRO A 72 1.14 -6.48 -5.19
CA PRO A 72 0.94 -6.16 -6.61
C PRO A 72 -0.53 -5.93 -6.99
N ALA A 73 -1.42 -6.82 -6.56
CA ALA A 73 -2.86 -6.73 -6.80
C ALA A 73 -3.54 -5.63 -5.95
N LEU A 74 -3.09 -5.45 -4.71
CA LEU A 74 -3.63 -4.42 -3.80
C LEU A 74 -3.42 -3.00 -4.34
N LEU A 75 -2.38 -2.76 -5.15
CA LEU A 75 -2.12 -1.44 -5.75
C LEU A 75 -3.25 -0.97 -6.67
N ALA A 76 -3.98 -1.85 -7.37
CA ALA A 76 -5.13 -1.45 -8.18
C ALA A 76 -6.30 -0.85 -7.37
N VAL A 77 -6.30 -1.07 -6.05
CA VAL A 77 -7.30 -0.57 -5.11
C VAL A 77 -6.75 0.54 -4.22
N GLY A 78 -5.51 0.38 -3.74
CA GLY A 78 -4.87 1.28 -2.77
C GLY A 78 -3.94 2.34 -3.37
N ALA A 79 -3.60 2.22 -4.65
CA ALA A 79 -2.88 3.20 -5.46
C ALA A 79 -3.55 3.32 -6.85
N PRO A 80 -4.86 3.63 -6.91
CA PRO A 80 -5.69 3.34 -8.09
C PRO A 80 -5.61 4.37 -9.22
N SER A 81 -4.68 5.33 -9.19
CA SER A 81 -4.57 6.39 -10.19
C SER A 81 -3.25 6.33 -10.93
N VAL A 82 -3.20 6.79 -12.19
CA VAL A 82 -1.92 6.91 -12.93
C VAL A 82 -0.92 7.83 -12.21
N ALA A 83 -1.42 8.84 -11.45
CA ALA A 83 -0.59 9.70 -10.62
C ALA A 83 0.08 8.95 -9.44
N SER A 84 -0.49 7.84 -8.98
CA SER A 84 0.08 7.01 -7.92
C SER A 84 1.45 6.46 -8.29
N TYR A 85 1.64 6.11 -9.55
CA TYR A 85 2.87 5.50 -10.04
C TYR A 85 3.98 6.53 -10.32
N LEU A 86 3.63 7.82 -10.41
CA LEU A 86 4.61 8.92 -10.35
C LEU A 86 5.16 9.15 -8.92
N ARG A 87 4.43 8.67 -7.90
CA ARG A 87 4.87 8.64 -6.50
C ARG A 87 5.68 7.37 -6.22
N LEU A 88 5.21 6.21 -6.70
CA LEU A 88 5.75 4.89 -6.40
C LEU A 88 7.05 4.59 -7.18
N VAL A 89 8.08 5.39 -6.92
CA VAL A 89 9.43 5.24 -7.50
C VAL A 89 10.50 5.37 -6.41
N PRO A 90 11.72 4.85 -6.63
CA PRO A 90 12.82 5.02 -5.68
C PRO A 90 13.12 6.49 -5.35
N GLY A 91 13.55 6.77 -4.12
CA GLY A 91 13.89 8.12 -3.67
C GLY A 91 12.71 9.03 -3.31
N HIS A 92 11.47 8.55 -3.42
CA HIS A 92 10.26 9.32 -3.07
C HIS A 92 9.59 8.84 -1.76
N TRP A 93 10.28 8.03 -0.95
CA TRP A 93 9.78 7.46 0.31
C TRP A 93 8.49 6.64 0.18
N ALA A 94 8.23 6.12 -1.03
CA ALA A 94 7.02 5.35 -1.37
C ALA A 94 7.24 3.83 -1.33
N ALA A 95 8.48 3.37 -1.14
CA ALA A 95 8.86 1.97 -0.99
C ALA A 95 8.36 1.03 -2.12
N PRO A 96 8.81 1.20 -3.38
CA PRO A 96 8.28 0.50 -4.56
C PRO A 96 8.75 -0.98 -4.69
N PHE A 97 9.23 -1.59 -3.61
CA PHE A 97 9.73 -2.96 -3.59
C PHE A 97 8.89 -3.81 -2.64
N GLN A 98 8.56 -5.03 -3.05
CA GLN A 98 7.76 -5.98 -2.27
C GLN A 98 8.61 -6.60 -1.14
N ALA A 99 8.97 -5.77 -0.17
CA ALA A 99 9.77 -6.13 0.99
C ALA A 99 9.04 -5.78 2.28
N CYS A 100 9.46 -6.44 3.36
CA CYS A 100 9.09 -6.06 4.72
C CYS A 100 10.35 -5.86 5.57
N GLY A 101 10.27 -4.99 6.56
CA GLY A 101 11.40 -4.67 7.43
C GLY A 101 10.97 -4.15 8.78
N HIS A 102 11.76 -4.45 9.81
CA HIS A 102 11.54 -3.94 11.16
C HIS A 102 11.87 -2.46 11.23
N GLU A 103 10.88 -1.63 11.51
CA GLU A 103 10.99 -0.17 11.55
C GLU A 103 11.55 0.48 10.26
N ASN A 104 11.69 -0.29 9.18
CA ASN A 104 12.33 0.15 7.93
C ASN A 104 11.33 0.90 7.04
N ARG A 105 11.54 2.22 6.92
CA ARG A 105 10.68 3.13 6.15
C ARG A 105 10.86 3.05 4.63
N GLU A 106 11.75 2.21 4.15
CA GLU A 106 11.97 1.99 2.71
C GLU A 106 11.39 0.65 2.22
N THR A 107 10.73 -0.10 3.11
CA THR A 107 10.01 -1.33 2.76
C THR A 107 8.51 -1.07 2.59
N ALA A 108 7.86 -1.82 1.69
CA ALA A 108 6.44 -1.64 1.40
C ALA A 108 5.55 -2.01 2.60
N LEU A 109 5.98 -3.00 3.39
CA LEU A 109 5.36 -3.42 4.64
C LEU A 109 6.32 -3.19 5.81
N ARG A 110 6.16 -2.09 6.53
CA ARG A 110 6.97 -1.80 7.72
C ARG A 110 6.34 -2.44 8.95
N LEU A 111 7.14 -3.22 9.68
CA LEU A 111 6.72 -3.84 10.94
C LEU A 111 7.06 -2.87 12.08
N ILE A 112 6.05 -2.46 12.84
CA ILE A 112 6.18 -1.50 13.94
C ILE A 112 5.92 -2.23 15.24
N THR A 113 6.86 -2.13 16.20
CA THR A 113 6.71 -2.72 17.54
C THR A 113 6.20 -1.70 18.55
N GLY A 114 6.47 -0.40 18.32
CA GLY A 114 6.12 0.67 19.25
C GLY A 114 7.23 0.94 20.27
N SER A 115 6.94 1.78 21.26
CA SER A 115 7.90 2.07 22.32
C SER A 115 8.03 0.89 23.27
N ARG A 116 9.19 0.78 23.94
CA ARG A 116 9.44 -0.25 24.95
C ARG A 116 8.36 -0.23 26.04
N GLY A 117 7.71 -1.36 26.28
CA GLY A 117 6.61 -1.52 27.25
C GLY A 117 5.23 -1.19 26.69
N GLU A 118 5.12 -0.85 25.41
CA GLU A 118 3.87 -0.55 24.71
C GLU A 118 3.57 -1.54 23.58
N GLU A 119 4.38 -2.57 23.40
CA GLU A 119 4.34 -3.48 22.26
C GLU A 119 2.96 -4.11 22.10
N GLY A 120 2.42 -4.67 23.19
CA GLY A 120 1.09 -5.27 23.23
C GLY A 120 -0.08 -4.34 22.87
N ARG A 121 0.13 -3.01 22.82
CA ARG A 121 -0.86 -2.03 22.36
C ARG A 121 -0.54 -1.34 21.04
N ALA A 122 0.76 -1.15 20.76
CA ALA A 122 1.23 -0.31 19.66
C ALA A 122 1.70 -1.13 18.45
N ALA A 123 2.03 -2.42 18.61
CA ALA A 123 2.54 -3.24 17.52
C ALA A 123 1.53 -3.32 16.36
N ASN A 124 1.99 -3.01 15.14
CA ASN A 124 1.15 -2.99 13.94
C ASN A 124 1.97 -3.15 12.65
N LEU A 125 1.26 -3.35 11.54
CA LEU A 125 1.79 -3.26 10.19
C LEU A 125 1.50 -1.88 9.62
N GLU A 126 2.48 -1.27 8.97
CA GLU A 126 2.31 -0.07 8.14
C GLU A 126 2.46 -0.45 6.65
N VAL A 127 1.37 -0.38 5.89
CA VAL A 127 1.38 -0.57 4.43
C VAL A 127 1.59 0.78 3.75
N LYS A 128 2.78 0.99 3.17
CA LYS A 128 3.27 2.31 2.77
C LYS A 128 2.99 2.69 1.32
N VAL A 129 2.80 1.67 0.48
CA VAL A 129 2.69 1.83 -0.99
C VAL A 129 1.34 2.39 -1.45
N LEU A 130 0.44 2.68 -0.50
CA LEU A 130 -0.92 3.16 -0.75
C LEU A 130 -0.99 4.70 -0.67
N ASP A 131 -2.02 5.30 -1.28
CA ASP A 131 -2.22 6.74 -1.30
C ASP A 131 -3.68 7.19 -1.16
N GLN A 132 -3.85 8.51 -1.03
CA GLN A 132 -5.12 9.15 -0.78
C GLN A 132 -6.03 9.25 -2.02
N SER A 133 -5.60 8.75 -3.19
CA SER A 133 -6.51 8.56 -4.32
C SER A 133 -7.41 7.34 -4.13
N ALA A 134 -7.02 6.42 -3.24
CA ALA A 134 -7.80 5.24 -2.91
C ALA A 134 -9.14 5.57 -2.23
N ASN A 135 -10.17 4.78 -2.55
CA ASN A 135 -11.36 4.72 -1.73
C ASN A 135 -11.00 4.03 -0.40
N PRO A 136 -11.09 4.70 0.76
CA PRO A 136 -10.60 4.15 2.02
C PRO A 136 -11.36 2.89 2.46
N TYR A 137 -12.64 2.74 2.07
CA TYR A 137 -13.43 1.55 2.40
C TYR A 137 -12.97 0.34 1.60
N LEU A 138 -12.76 0.50 0.29
CA LEU A 138 -12.27 -0.58 -0.57
C LEU A 138 -10.83 -0.94 -0.22
N CYS A 139 -10.00 0.06 0.08
CA CYS A 139 -8.62 -0.15 0.50
C CYS A 139 -8.54 -0.99 1.79
N LEU A 140 -9.30 -0.63 2.83
CA LEU A 140 -9.33 -1.39 4.07
C LEU A 140 -9.89 -2.80 3.87
N ALA A 141 -10.97 -2.95 3.09
CA ALA A 141 -11.53 -4.25 2.76
C ALA A 141 -10.50 -5.15 2.03
N ALA A 142 -9.79 -4.61 1.04
CA ALA A 142 -8.75 -5.34 0.30
C ALA A 142 -7.64 -5.86 1.23
N LEU A 143 -7.16 -5.00 2.14
CA LEU A 143 -6.13 -5.38 3.12
C LEU A 143 -6.61 -6.47 4.07
N ILE A 144 -7.86 -6.38 4.54
CA ILE A 144 -8.48 -7.43 5.36
C ILE A 144 -8.59 -8.74 4.58
N PHE A 145 -9.08 -8.71 3.34
CA PHE A 145 -9.19 -9.91 2.50
C PHE A 145 -7.82 -10.57 2.25
N ALA A 146 -6.80 -9.77 1.93
CA ALA A 146 -5.45 -10.27 1.71
C ALA A 146 -4.86 -10.92 2.98
N GLY A 147 -5.03 -10.28 4.14
CA GLY A 147 -4.55 -10.82 5.40
C GLY A 147 -5.33 -12.05 5.86
N LEU A 148 -6.66 -12.08 5.70
CA LEU A 148 -7.48 -13.26 5.97
C LEU A 148 -7.10 -14.44 5.08
N ALA A 149 -6.73 -14.18 3.81
CA ALA A 149 -6.24 -15.22 2.92
C ALA A 149 -4.89 -15.80 3.37
N GLY A 150 -4.04 -14.98 3.99
CA GLY A 150 -2.82 -15.43 4.66
C GLY A 150 -3.11 -16.31 5.87
N LEU A 151 -4.12 -15.96 6.69
CA LEU A 151 -4.57 -16.82 7.79
C LEU A 151 -5.15 -18.16 7.31
N ALA A 152 -5.86 -18.16 6.18
CA ALA A 152 -6.46 -19.37 5.60
C ALA A 152 -5.42 -20.32 4.97
N ARG A 153 -4.31 -19.77 4.47
CA ARG A 153 -3.16 -20.54 3.96
C ARG A 153 -1.88 -19.99 4.62
N PRO A 154 -1.60 -20.41 5.86
CA PRO A 154 -0.50 -19.88 6.65
C PRO A 154 0.82 -19.92 5.92
N SER A 155 1.54 -18.81 5.95
CA SER A 155 2.88 -18.67 5.41
C SER A 155 3.72 -17.76 6.30
N ARG A 156 5.04 -17.91 6.20
CA ARG A 156 6.01 -17.06 6.92
C ARG A 156 6.34 -15.82 6.10
N LEU A 157 6.70 -14.75 6.78
CA LEU A 157 7.29 -13.59 6.11
C LEU A 157 8.67 -13.99 5.52
N PRO A 158 9.08 -13.39 4.40
CA PRO A 158 10.46 -13.50 3.95
C PRO A 158 11.41 -12.84 4.96
N ALA A 159 12.72 -13.04 4.77
CA ALA A 159 13.73 -12.38 5.59
C ALA A 159 13.52 -10.85 5.59
N LEU A 160 13.59 -10.26 6.79
CA LEU A 160 13.40 -8.82 6.94
C LEU A 160 14.54 -8.06 6.26
N VAL A 161 14.18 -7.00 5.56
CA VAL A 161 15.13 -6.10 4.90
C VAL A 161 15.46 -4.95 5.85
N ASP A 162 16.74 -4.77 6.12
CA ASP A 162 17.32 -3.80 7.07
C ASP A 162 17.96 -2.58 6.39
N VAL A 163 18.01 -2.58 5.06
CA VAL A 163 18.52 -1.48 4.22
C VAL A 163 17.43 -0.92 3.31
N ASP A 164 17.70 0.20 2.64
CA ASP A 164 16.88 0.65 1.51
C ASP A 164 17.04 -0.34 0.34
N PRO A 165 15.97 -1.01 -0.13
CA PRO A 165 16.06 -1.91 -1.28
C PRO A 165 16.55 -1.21 -2.57
N ALA A 166 16.39 0.11 -2.68
CA ALA A 166 16.89 0.90 -3.81
C ALA A 166 18.43 0.96 -3.86
N TRP A 167 19.12 0.74 -2.74
CA TRP A 167 20.59 0.72 -2.69
C TRP A 167 21.20 -0.63 -3.08
N LEU A 168 20.38 -1.68 -3.14
CA LEU A 168 20.80 -2.99 -3.60
C LEU A 168 20.94 -2.98 -5.13
N SER A 169 21.84 -3.81 -5.66
CA SER A 169 21.82 -4.10 -7.10
C SER A 169 20.61 -4.98 -7.42
N GLU A 170 20.22 -5.02 -8.70
CA GLU A 170 19.15 -5.91 -9.18
C GLU A 170 19.43 -7.38 -8.85
N ASP A 171 20.68 -7.84 -9.08
CA ASP A 171 21.12 -9.19 -8.71
C ASP A 171 20.98 -9.49 -7.21
N GLU A 172 21.29 -8.51 -6.35
CA GLU A 172 21.17 -8.68 -4.90
C GLU A 172 19.71 -8.70 -4.47
N ARG A 173 18.86 -7.86 -5.07
CA ARG A 173 17.40 -7.92 -4.85
C ARG A 173 16.84 -9.28 -5.26
N ALA A 174 17.23 -9.80 -6.43
CA ALA A 174 16.79 -11.11 -6.91
C ALA A 174 17.23 -12.23 -5.97
N ARG A 175 18.49 -12.23 -5.52
CA ARG A 175 19.00 -13.21 -4.53
C ARG A 175 18.24 -13.16 -3.20
N ARG A 176 17.85 -11.97 -2.75
CA ARG A 176 17.08 -11.75 -1.52
C ARG A 176 15.57 -11.94 -1.68
N GLY A 177 15.08 -12.18 -2.90
CA GLY A 177 13.65 -12.31 -3.17
C GLY A 177 12.86 -11.02 -2.95
N ILE A 178 13.43 -9.88 -3.35
CA ILE A 178 12.81 -8.55 -3.22
C ILE A 178 12.41 -8.05 -4.61
N PRO A 179 11.26 -8.49 -5.16
CA PRO A 179 10.82 -8.04 -6.48
C PRO A 179 10.35 -6.59 -6.42
N GLU A 180 10.39 -5.93 -7.58
CA GLU A 180 9.76 -4.63 -7.78
C GLU A 180 8.24 -4.79 -7.78
N LEU A 181 7.53 -3.81 -7.22
CA LEU A 181 6.09 -3.72 -7.34
C LEU A 181 5.72 -3.17 -8.73
N PRO A 182 4.46 -3.38 -9.19
CA PRO A 182 3.95 -2.76 -10.41
C PRO A 182 4.35 -1.28 -10.53
N GLY A 183 5.05 -0.95 -11.62
CA GLY A 183 5.50 0.40 -11.95
C GLY A 183 4.43 1.21 -12.67
N THR A 184 3.31 0.60 -13.07
CA THR A 184 2.18 1.28 -13.72
C THR A 184 0.83 0.81 -13.21
N LEU A 185 -0.21 1.66 -13.39
CA LEU A 185 -1.60 1.28 -13.08
C LEU A 185 -2.07 0.10 -13.93
N ALA A 186 -1.56 -0.06 -15.15
CA ALA A 186 -1.87 -1.18 -16.02
C ALA A 186 -1.37 -2.50 -15.41
N GLU A 187 -0.10 -2.56 -15.00
CA GLU A 187 0.50 -3.74 -14.36
C GLU A 187 -0.19 -4.11 -13.04
N ALA A 188 -0.55 -3.11 -12.22
CA ALA A 188 -1.29 -3.37 -10.98
C ALA A 188 -2.69 -3.91 -11.27
N THR A 189 -3.34 -3.42 -12.34
CA THR A 189 -4.65 -3.92 -12.77
C THR A 189 -4.57 -5.35 -13.29
N ASP A 190 -3.53 -5.69 -14.07
CA ASP A 190 -3.26 -7.07 -14.50
C ASP A 190 -3.06 -7.99 -13.28
N ALA A 191 -2.30 -7.54 -12.28
CA ALA A 191 -2.06 -8.29 -11.05
C ALA A 191 -3.36 -8.50 -10.24
N PHE A 192 -4.24 -7.49 -10.19
CA PHE A 192 -5.54 -7.60 -9.53
C PHE A 192 -6.48 -8.57 -10.26
N GLU A 193 -6.54 -8.49 -11.60
CA GLU A 193 -7.34 -9.40 -12.43
C GLU A 193 -6.88 -10.86 -12.31
N ALA A 194 -5.58 -11.09 -12.14
CA ALA A 194 -5.01 -12.41 -11.91
C ALA A 194 -5.17 -12.95 -10.48
N ASP A 195 -5.43 -12.10 -9.47
CA ASP A 195 -5.57 -12.55 -8.08
C ASP A 195 -6.99 -13.07 -7.81
N ALA A 196 -7.16 -14.39 -7.93
CA ALA A 196 -8.44 -15.06 -7.70
C ALA A 196 -9.01 -14.88 -6.28
N VAL A 197 -8.18 -14.57 -5.28
CA VAL A 197 -8.65 -14.37 -3.90
C VAL A 197 -9.30 -13.01 -3.75
N LEU A 198 -8.64 -11.94 -4.21
CA LEU A 198 -9.21 -10.61 -4.20
C LEU A 198 -10.37 -10.52 -5.18
N GLY A 199 -10.25 -11.06 -6.39
CA GLY A 199 -11.35 -11.12 -7.35
C GLY A 199 -12.60 -11.78 -6.77
N ALA A 200 -12.46 -12.93 -6.10
CA ALA A 200 -13.58 -13.59 -5.43
C ALA A 200 -14.12 -12.79 -4.22
N ALA A 201 -13.26 -12.18 -3.41
CA ALA A 201 -13.66 -11.45 -2.22
C ALA A 201 -14.40 -10.14 -2.54
N PHE A 202 -14.03 -9.47 -3.63
CA PHE A 202 -14.76 -8.30 -4.13
C PHE A 202 -16.06 -8.68 -4.86
N GLY A 203 -16.15 -9.91 -5.37
CA GLY A 203 -17.26 -10.37 -6.21
C GLY A 203 -17.11 -9.87 -7.65
N PRO A 204 -17.75 -10.57 -8.61
CA PRO A 204 -17.48 -10.37 -10.03
C PRO A 204 -17.82 -8.95 -10.52
N GLU A 205 -18.92 -8.35 -10.07
CA GLU A 205 -19.35 -7.03 -10.53
C GLU A 205 -18.43 -5.92 -10.05
N LEU A 206 -18.05 -5.94 -8.76
CA LEU A 206 -17.18 -4.93 -8.19
C LEU A 206 -15.74 -5.12 -8.67
N ALA A 207 -15.26 -6.36 -8.80
CA ALA A 207 -13.93 -6.64 -9.38
C ALA A 207 -13.84 -6.16 -10.84
N ALA A 208 -14.85 -6.43 -11.67
CA ALA A 208 -14.92 -5.92 -13.04
C ALA A 208 -14.94 -4.38 -13.07
N THR A 209 -15.76 -3.76 -12.22
CA THR A 209 -15.80 -2.29 -12.10
C THR A 209 -14.44 -1.71 -11.67
N VAL A 210 -13.71 -2.42 -10.80
CA VAL A 210 -12.35 -2.04 -10.41
C VAL A 210 -11.45 -1.99 -11.63
N ILE A 211 -11.43 -3.08 -12.40
CA ILE A 211 -10.60 -3.23 -13.61
C ILE A 211 -10.98 -2.17 -14.65
N ASP A 212 -12.26 -2.07 -15.03
CA ASP A 212 -12.73 -1.21 -16.11
C ASP A 212 -12.38 0.27 -15.88
N LEU A 213 -12.59 0.77 -14.66
CA LEU A 213 -12.26 2.15 -14.32
C LEU A 213 -10.75 2.41 -14.41
N ARG A 214 -9.91 1.43 -14.06
CA ARG A 214 -8.45 1.59 -14.03
C ARG A 214 -7.93 1.59 -15.46
N ARG A 215 -8.43 0.67 -16.29
CA ARG A 215 -8.15 0.62 -17.74
C ARG A 215 -8.58 1.90 -18.44
N ALA A 216 -9.75 2.44 -18.09
CA ALA A 216 -10.23 3.70 -18.65
C ALA A 216 -9.32 4.88 -18.27
N GLU A 217 -8.83 4.94 -17.03
CA GLU A 217 -7.87 5.97 -16.62
C GLU A 217 -6.51 5.81 -17.33
N VAL A 218 -6.00 4.58 -17.46
CA VAL A 218 -4.79 4.30 -18.26
C VAL A 218 -4.96 4.79 -19.70
N ALA A 219 -6.06 4.43 -20.35
CA ALA A 219 -6.33 4.83 -21.73
C ALA A 219 -6.45 6.36 -21.87
N ARG A 220 -7.06 7.04 -20.90
CA ARG A 220 -7.19 8.50 -20.88
C ARG A 220 -5.85 9.22 -20.85
N PHE A 221 -4.84 8.64 -20.20
CA PHE A 221 -3.53 9.27 -19.97
C PHE A 221 -2.38 8.57 -20.72
N ALA A 222 -2.67 7.69 -21.69
CA ALA A 222 -1.68 6.87 -22.38
C ALA A 222 -0.53 7.67 -23.01
N ASP A 223 -0.84 8.83 -23.59
CA ASP A 223 0.12 9.72 -24.25
C ASP A 223 0.48 10.95 -23.42
N SER A 224 0.07 11.00 -22.15
CA SER A 224 0.31 12.15 -21.27
C SER A 224 1.67 12.08 -20.60
N SER A 225 2.40 13.19 -20.60
CA SER A 225 3.60 13.39 -19.78
C SER A 225 3.26 13.43 -18.28
N PRO A 226 4.23 13.19 -17.38
CA PRO A 226 4.04 13.36 -15.94
C PRO A 226 3.49 14.74 -15.56
N GLN A 227 3.89 15.80 -16.27
CA GLN A 227 3.42 17.16 -16.04
C GLN A 227 1.93 17.32 -16.40
N GLU A 228 1.47 16.71 -17.50
CA GLU A 228 0.07 16.72 -17.91
C GLU A 228 -0.81 15.90 -16.97
N ILE A 229 -0.35 14.71 -16.57
CA ILE A 229 -1.03 13.87 -15.57
C ILE A 229 -1.21 14.66 -14.26
N VAL A 230 -0.12 15.23 -13.75
CA VAL A 230 -0.15 16.02 -12.51
C VAL A 230 -1.06 17.23 -12.67
N ALA A 231 -1.01 17.97 -13.78
CA ALA A 231 -1.87 19.12 -14.01
C ALA A 231 -3.36 18.75 -13.99
N ALA A 232 -3.72 17.60 -14.58
CA ALA A 232 -5.10 17.11 -14.62
C ALA A 232 -5.60 16.60 -13.27
N LEU A 233 -4.74 15.94 -12.49
CA LEU A 233 -5.17 15.17 -11.31
C LEU A 233 -4.87 15.85 -9.97
N ARG A 234 -3.97 16.85 -9.92
CA ARG A 234 -3.52 17.47 -8.65
C ARG A 234 -4.63 18.08 -7.81
N TRP A 235 -5.83 18.29 -8.33
CA TRP A 235 -6.93 18.87 -7.57
C TRP A 235 -8.21 18.04 -7.56
N VAL A 236 -8.16 16.80 -8.06
CA VAL A 236 -9.29 15.87 -8.07
C VAL A 236 -9.45 15.23 -6.69
N PHE A 237 -8.32 14.87 -6.07
CA PHE A 237 -8.24 14.25 -4.76
C PHE A 237 -8.06 15.29 -3.66
#